data_AF-A0A523NWI5-F1
#
_entry.id   AF-A0A523NWI5-F1
#
_cell.length_a   1.000
_cell.length_b   1.000
_cell.length_c   1.000
_cell.angle_alpha   90.00
_cell.angle_beta   90.00
_cell.angle_gamma   90.00
#
_symmetry.space_group_name_H-M   'P 1'
#
loop_
_entity.id
_entity.type
_entity.pdbx_description
1 polymer ?
#
loop_
_entity_poly.entity_id
_entity_poly.type
_entity_poly.pdbx_seq_one_letter_code
_entity_poly.pdbx_strand_id
1 'polypeptide(L)'
;MSPLDAEAHGGVSIEDDTCIMTIGPYRAHFSGYQPKLRASEEFCEDIPVVADAIIVLDFISRPLRTMQVDFRIVRDVNNIGVNATYADLGSAADIAAATVVYRAAERYRNGNFEVSLNFDSAGSFIGVMTATAEASGTVYISVFPFSVGKSDLWGSLKWVLAVLALGLAAYVFSPKAGPRSPAVLKGT
;
A
#
# COMPACT_ATOMS: atom_id res chain seq x y z
N MET A 1 -8.20 -11.94 34.48
CA MET A 1 -8.87 -11.14 33.44
C MET A 1 -7.78 -10.42 32.67
N SER A 2 -7.52 -10.79 31.42
CA SER A 2 -6.56 -10.10 30.54
C SER A 2 -7.37 -9.30 29.51
N PRO A 3 -6.98 -8.06 29.16
CA PRO A 3 -7.60 -7.37 28.04
C PRO A 3 -7.29 -8.17 26.77
N LEU A 4 -8.32 -8.41 25.96
CA LEU A 4 -8.14 -8.80 24.58
C LEU A 4 -7.67 -7.54 23.87
N ASP A 5 -6.39 -7.50 23.51
CA ASP A 5 -5.89 -6.53 22.53
C ASP A 5 -6.70 -6.76 21.26
N ALA A 6 -7.60 -5.83 20.96
CA ALA A 6 -8.36 -5.83 19.73
C ALA A 6 -7.43 -5.33 18.62
N GLU A 7 -6.56 -6.23 18.17
CA GLU A 7 -5.66 -6.02 17.04
C GLU A 7 -6.52 -5.98 15.76
N ALA A 8 -7.14 -4.84 15.50
CA ALA A 8 -7.78 -4.60 14.22
C ALA A 8 -6.68 -4.49 13.17
N HIS A 9 -6.78 -5.24 12.08
CA HIS A 9 -5.94 -5.08 10.90
C HIS A 9 -6.19 -3.68 10.32
N GLY A 10 -5.45 -2.70 10.82
CA GLY A 10 -5.53 -1.30 10.44
C GLY A 10 -4.84 -1.06 9.09
N GLY A 11 -5.35 -1.66 8.03
CA GLY A 11 -4.88 -1.38 6.68
C GLY A 11 -5.30 0.01 6.22
N VAL A 12 -4.54 0.58 5.28
CA VAL A 12 -5.07 1.61 4.38
C VAL A 12 -5.94 0.87 3.37
N SER A 13 -7.15 1.37 3.13
CA SER A 13 -8.04 0.89 2.08
C SER A 13 -8.50 2.07 1.24
N ILE A 14 -8.58 1.87 -0.07
CA ILE A 14 -9.17 2.84 -0.98
C ILE A 14 -10.69 2.78 -0.83
N GLU A 15 -11.28 3.85 -0.30
CA GLU A 15 -12.73 4.08 -0.29
C GLU A 15 -12.99 5.35 -1.11
N ASP A 16 -13.76 5.28 -2.20
CA ASP A 16 -14.10 6.43 -3.06
C ASP A 16 -12.87 7.25 -3.50
N ASP A 17 -11.84 6.59 -4.05
CA ASP A 17 -10.56 7.20 -4.48
C ASP A 17 -9.79 7.94 -3.37
N THR A 18 -10.16 7.68 -2.11
CA THR A 18 -9.61 8.30 -0.90
C THR A 18 -8.98 7.23 -0.03
N CYS A 19 -7.77 7.48 0.48
CA CYS A 19 -7.00 6.44 1.16
C CYS A 19 -7.23 6.49 2.66
N ILE A 20 -8.11 5.61 3.11
CA ILE A 20 -8.60 5.58 4.47
C ILE A 20 -7.80 4.56 5.25
N MET A 21 -7.13 5.00 6.30
CA MET A 21 -6.60 4.10 7.32
C MET A 21 -7.56 3.96 8.50
N THR A 22 -7.57 2.77 9.09
CA THR A 22 -8.32 2.48 10.30
C THR A 22 -7.38 2.29 11.49
N ILE A 23 -7.71 2.92 12.63
CA ILE A 23 -6.98 2.79 13.90
C ILE A 23 -7.98 2.40 14.97
N GLY A 24 -8.11 1.09 15.21
CA GLY A 24 -9.22 0.54 16.00
C GLY A 24 -10.57 0.96 15.39
N PRO A 25 -11.49 1.60 16.15
CA PRO A 25 -12.78 2.08 15.63
C PRO A 25 -12.68 3.43 14.90
N TYR A 26 -11.49 4.02 14.78
CA TYR A 26 -11.28 5.36 14.24
C TYR A 26 -10.72 5.31 12.82
N ARG A 27 -10.88 6.43 12.09
CA ARG A 27 -10.47 6.58 10.69
C ARG A 27 -9.61 7.83 10.51
N ALA A 28 -8.64 7.76 9.62
CA ALA A 28 -7.87 8.89 9.13
C ALA A 28 -7.64 8.77 7.61
N HIS A 29 -7.47 9.90 6.93
CA HIS A 29 -7.04 9.96 5.55
C HIS A 29 -5.51 9.95 5.50
N PHE A 30 -4.96 9.18 4.57
CA PHE A 30 -3.54 9.06 4.33
C PHE A 30 -3.23 9.49 2.90
N SER A 31 -2.30 10.43 2.74
CA SER A 31 -1.86 10.87 1.43
C SER A 31 -0.33 10.95 1.37
N GLY A 32 0.27 10.22 0.43
CA GLY A 32 1.68 10.35 0.08
C GLY A 32 1.87 11.23 -1.15
N TYR A 33 2.84 12.14 -1.11
CA TYR A 33 3.19 13.04 -2.22
C TYR A 33 4.68 12.97 -2.54
N GLN A 34 5.05 13.17 -3.81
CA GLN A 34 6.44 13.37 -4.23
C GLN A 34 6.59 14.72 -4.92
N PRO A 35 6.79 15.83 -4.18
CA PRO A 35 6.65 17.19 -4.70
C PRO A 35 7.52 17.50 -5.93
N LYS A 36 8.71 16.90 -6.00
CA LYS A 36 9.68 17.15 -7.09
C LYS A 36 9.36 16.40 -8.39
N LEU A 37 8.57 15.32 -8.34
CA LEU A 37 8.32 14.44 -9.48
C LEU A 37 6.84 14.44 -9.89
N ARG A 38 5.94 14.44 -8.91
CA ARG A 38 4.49 14.27 -9.06
C ARG A 38 3.77 15.07 -7.95
N ALA A 39 3.79 16.39 -8.07
CA ALA A 39 3.28 17.28 -7.01
C ALA A 39 1.76 17.19 -6.75
N SER A 40 0.98 16.71 -7.73
CA SER A 40 -0.49 16.67 -7.67
C SER A 40 -1.07 15.26 -7.58
N GLU A 41 -0.24 14.23 -7.46
CA GLU A 41 -0.69 12.83 -7.43
C GLU A 41 -0.51 12.28 -6.02
N GLU A 42 -1.60 11.78 -5.45
CA GLU A 42 -1.62 11.14 -4.14
C GLU A 42 -1.33 9.64 -4.28
N PHE A 43 -0.44 9.14 -3.43
CA PHE A 43 -0.06 7.74 -3.35
C PHE A 43 -0.49 7.16 -2.01
N CYS A 44 -0.97 5.92 -2.04
CA CYS A 44 -1.55 5.27 -0.86
C CYS A 44 -0.72 4.07 -0.42
N GLU A 45 -0.50 3.13 -1.34
CA GLU A 45 0.24 1.89 -1.06
C GLU A 45 1.50 1.76 -1.92
N ASP A 46 1.52 2.37 -3.10
CA ASP A 46 2.64 2.27 -4.05
C ASP A 46 3.19 3.63 -4.41
N ILE A 47 4.38 3.94 -3.91
CA ILE A 47 5.16 5.13 -4.28
C ILE A 47 6.04 4.74 -5.48
N PRO A 48 5.82 5.31 -6.68
CA PRO A 48 6.37 4.76 -7.92
C PRO A 48 7.88 4.98 -8.07
N VAL A 49 8.45 5.99 -7.44
CA VAL A 49 9.85 6.41 -7.64
C VAL A 49 10.58 6.53 -6.30
N VAL A 50 11.87 6.19 -6.30
CA VAL A 50 12.78 6.44 -5.18
C VAL A 50 13.14 7.93 -5.16
N ALA A 51 12.48 8.71 -4.30
CA ALA A 51 12.69 10.14 -4.16
C ALA A 51 12.19 10.66 -2.80
N ASP A 52 12.43 11.94 -2.53
CA ASP A 52 11.79 12.64 -1.40
C ASP A 52 10.26 12.49 -1.48
N ALA A 53 9.67 12.12 -0.36
CA ALA A 53 8.24 11.97 -0.21
C ALA A 53 7.75 12.72 1.03
N ILE A 54 6.51 13.16 0.98
CA ILE A 54 5.80 13.75 2.09
C ILE A 54 4.58 12.90 2.34
N ILE A 55 4.42 12.44 3.57
CA ILE A 55 3.21 11.74 4.00
C ILE A 55 2.40 12.70 4.87
N VAL A 56 1.12 12.83 4.57
CA VAL A 56 0.15 13.60 5.32
C VAL A 56 -0.89 12.64 5.90
N LEU A 57 -1.16 12.79 7.19
CA LEU A 57 -2.28 12.12 7.85
C LEU A 57 -3.30 13.16 8.30
N ASP A 58 -4.55 13.01 7.87
CA ASP A 58 -5.67 13.85 8.30
C ASP A 58 -6.71 13.02 9.07
N PHE A 59 -7.00 13.39 10.32
CA PHE A 59 -7.92 12.68 11.19
C PHE A 59 -9.38 12.97 10.82
N ILE A 60 -10.03 11.94 10.27
CA ILE A 60 -11.47 11.91 10.01
C ILE A 60 -12.23 11.78 11.33
N SER A 61 -11.82 10.82 12.17
CA SER A 61 -12.40 10.64 13.50
C SER A 61 -11.88 11.69 14.48
N ARG A 62 -12.77 12.60 14.90
CA ARG A 62 -12.48 13.67 15.86
C ARG A 62 -11.80 13.20 17.16
N PRO A 63 -12.13 12.03 17.76
CA PRO A 63 -11.48 11.57 18.99
C PRO A 63 -9.95 11.45 18.88
N LEU A 64 -9.40 11.16 17.69
CA LEU A 64 -7.94 11.07 17.49
C LEU A 64 -7.23 12.39 17.83
N ARG A 65 -7.90 13.54 17.71
CA ARG A 65 -7.33 14.88 18.00
C ARG A 65 -7.03 15.12 19.48
N THR A 66 -7.61 14.31 20.37
CA THR A 66 -7.40 14.40 21.81
C THR A 66 -6.53 13.26 22.36
N MET A 67 -6.20 12.27 21.52
CA MET A 67 -5.32 11.16 21.86
C MET A 67 -3.86 11.54 21.66
N GLN A 68 -2.97 10.82 22.32
CA GLN A 68 -1.53 10.86 22.02
C GLN A 68 -1.29 9.96 20.82
N VAL A 69 -0.86 10.53 19.71
CA VAL A 69 -0.60 9.81 18.47
C VAL A 69 0.89 9.83 18.20
N ASP A 70 1.50 8.65 18.09
CA ASP A 70 2.83 8.49 17.52
C ASP A 70 2.77 7.77 16.19
N PHE A 71 3.74 8.08 15.33
CA PHE A 71 3.82 7.54 13.99
C PHE A 71 5.26 7.21 13.65
N ARG A 72 5.49 6.04 13.06
CA ARG A 72 6.80 5.63 12.57
C ARG A 72 6.67 4.92 11.24
N ILE A 73 7.76 4.90 10.49
CA ILE A 73 7.91 4.05 9.31
C ILE A 73 9.12 3.19 9.53
N VAL A 74 8.96 1.89 9.33
CA VAL A 74 10.01 0.88 9.41
C VAL A 74 10.25 0.27 8.04
N ARG A 75 11.47 -0.20 7.79
CA ARG A 75 11.75 -1.07 6.64
C ARG A 75 11.17 -2.45 6.90
N ASP A 76 10.59 -3.07 5.87
CA ASP A 76 10.17 -4.46 5.94
C ASP A 76 11.38 -5.40 5.80
N VAL A 77 12.15 -5.55 6.89
CA VAL A 77 13.39 -6.33 6.92
C VAL A 77 13.16 -7.83 6.73
N ASN A 78 11.97 -8.31 7.11
CA ASN A 78 11.61 -9.73 7.06
C ASN A 78 10.81 -10.10 5.81
N ASN A 79 10.57 -9.15 4.89
CA ASN A 79 9.74 -9.32 3.69
C ASN A 79 8.33 -9.87 4.02
N ILE A 80 7.71 -9.32 5.06
CA ILE A 80 6.37 -9.68 5.53
C ILE A 80 5.33 -9.36 4.44
N GLY A 81 5.52 -8.24 3.73
CA GLY A 81 4.66 -7.83 2.63
C GLY A 81 3.31 -7.26 3.09
N VAL A 82 2.32 -7.33 2.20
CA VAL A 82 1.03 -6.62 2.33
C VAL A 82 0.16 -7.08 3.50
N ASN A 83 0.46 -8.23 4.11
CA ASN A 83 -0.31 -8.79 5.24
C ASN A 83 0.34 -8.50 6.60
N ALA A 84 1.29 -7.57 6.67
CA ALA A 84 2.04 -7.29 7.88
C ALA A 84 1.14 -6.89 9.06
N THR A 85 1.35 -7.54 10.19
CA THR A 85 0.75 -7.18 11.49
C THR A 85 1.80 -6.57 12.41
N TYR A 86 1.36 -5.96 13.51
CA TYR A 86 2.28 -5.39 14.48
C TYR A 86 3.18 -6.46 15.11
N ALA A 87 2.64 -7.65 15.38
CA ALA A 87 3.38 -8.78 15.93
C ALA A 87 4.49 -9.28 14.98
N ASP A 88 4.29 -9.19 13.67
CA ASP A 88 5.29 -9.62 12.67
C ASP A 88 6.54 -8.72 12.64
N LEU A 89 6.43 -7.50 13.18
CA LEU A 89 7.54 -6.54 13.23
C LEU A 89 8.62 -6.92 14.27
N GLY A 90 8.35 -7.90 15.12
CA GLY A 90 9.29 -8.40 16.12
C GLY A 90 9.29 -7.58 17.42
N SER A 91 10.45 -7.57 18.09
CA SER A 91 10.60 -6.87 19.38
C SER A 91 10.69 -5.35 19.19
N ALA A 92 10.53 -4.60 20.29
CA ALA A 92 10.72 -3.15 20.27
C ALA A 92 12.14 -2.74 19.78
N ALA A 93 13.15 -3.59 20.02
CA ALA A 93 14.50 -3.37 19.51
C ALA A 93 14.58 -3.56 17.98
N ASP A 94 13.89 -4.57 17.45
CA ASP A 94 13.82 -4.84 16.00
C ASP A 94 13.11 -3.69 15.28
N ILE A 95 11.98 -3.23 15.83
CA ILE A 95 11.22 -2.08 15.32
C ILE A 95 12.09 -0.83 15.31
N ALA A 96 12.81 -0.56 16.41
CA ALA A 96 13.69 0.60 16.50
C ALA A 96 14.84 0.53 15.48
N ALA A 97 15.45 -0.64 15.31
CA ALA A 97 16.53 -0.86 14.35
C ALA A 97 16.06 -0.70 12.89
N ALA A 98 14.83 -1.09 12.58
CA ALA A 98 14.24 -0.96 11.25
C ALA A 98 13.61 0.43 10.98
N THR A 99 13.49 1.29 11.99
CA THR A 99 12.84 2.60 11.87
C THR A 99 13.62 3.55 10.97
N VAL A 100 12.95 4.06 9.95
CA VAL A 100 13.45 5.08 9.01
C VAL A 100 13.14 6.48 9.51
N VAL A 101 11.92 6.68 10.04
CA VAL A 101 11.49 7.94 10.64
C VAL A 101 10.56 7.67 11.79
N TYR A 102 10.69 8.49 12.83
CA TYR A 102 9.81 8.48 13.99
C TYR A 102 9.26 9.89 14.24
N ARG A 103 7.98 9.97 14.59
CA ARG A 103 7.29 11.11 15.16
C ARG A 103 6.82 10.70 16.54
N ALA A 104 7.34 11.39 17.56
CA ALA A 104 7.01 11.13 18.94
C ALA A 104 5.51 11.40 19.20
N ALA A 105 5.00 10.77 20.26
CA ALA A 105 3.61 10.90 20.65
C ALA A 105 3.23 12.36 20.93
N GLU A 106 2.26 12.88 20.17
CA GLU A 106 1.75 14.24 20.33
C GLU A 106 0.22 14.28 20.15
N ARG A 107 -0.42 15.31 20.70
CA ARG A 107 -1.84 15.60 20.46
C ARG A 107 -2.01 16.58 19.30
N TYR A 108 -2.40 16.07 18.14
CA TYR A 108 -2.66 16.88 16.95
C TYR A 108 -4.04 17.53 16.98
N ARG A 109 -4.16 18.68 17.66
CA ARG A 109 -5.44 19.42 17.80
C ARG A 109 -6.06 19.85 16.47
N ASN A 110 -5.22 20.21 15.50
CA ASN A 110 -5.65 20.54 14.14
C ASN A 110 -6.20 19.32 13.38
N GLY A 111 -5.89 18.13 13.88
CA GLY A 111 -6.32 16.86 13.31
C GLY A 111 -5.51 16.47 12.10
N ASN A 112 -4.28 16.94 11.97
CA ASN A 112 -3.37 16.45 10.96
C ASN A 112 -1.91 16.61 11.36
N PHE A 113 -1.04 15.91 10.65
CA PHE A 113 0.40 16.08 10.71
C PHE A 113 1.08 15.59 9.44
N GLU A 114 2.32 16.03 9.25
CA GLU A 114 3.14 15.71 8.10
C GLU A 114 4.43 14.98 8.52
N VAL A 115 4.85 14.02 7.70
CA VAL A 115 6.11 13.31 7.82
C VAL A 115 6.86 13.37 6.51
N SER A 116 7.94 14.14 6.47
CA SER A 116 8.88 14.13 5.35
C SER A 116 9.80 12.92 5.43
N LEU A 117 9.98 12.26 4.29
CA LEU A 117 10.79 11.06 4.08
C LEU A 117 11.74 11.28 2.93
N ASN A 118 12.93 10.69 3.06
CA ASN A 118 13.89 10.60 1.98
C ASN A 118 14.15 9.11 1.73
N PHE A 119 13.74 8.65 0.54
CA PHE A 119 13.98 7.28 0.11
C PHE A 119 15.22 7.24 -0.77
N ASP A 120 16.27 6.57 -0.30
CA ASP A 120 17.53 6.37 -1.04
C ASP A 120 17.56 5.08 -1.86
N SER A 121 16.60 4.17 -1.62
CA SER A 121 16.52 2.88 -2.29
C SER A 121 15.07 2.41 -2.41
N ALA A 122 14.81 1.60 -3.43
CA ALA A 122 13.53 0.92 -3.60
C ALA A 122 13.38 -0.18 -2.52
N GLY A 123 12.17 -0.41 -2.06
CA GLY A 123 11.94 -1.34 -0.95
C GLY A 123 10.49 -1.47 -0.53
N SER A 124 10.26 -2.34 0.44
CA SER A 124 9.00 -2.45 1.18
C SER A 124 9.17 -1.80 2.54
N PHE A 125 8.16 -1.05 2.95
CA PHE A 125 8.13 -0.30 4.18
C PHE A 125 6.80 -0.54 4.88
N ILE A 126 6.77 -0.31 6.18
CA ILE A 126 5.59 -0.50 7.00
C ILE A 126 5.46 0.74 7.87
N GLY A 127 4.38 1.48 7.70
CA GLY A 127 4.04 2.52 8.65
C GLY A 127 3.30 1.92 9.85
N VAL A 128 3.54 2.48 11.03
CA VAL A 128 2.89 2.09 12.27
C VAL A 128 2.42 3.36 12.96
N MET A 129 1.11 3.43 13.23
CA MET A 129 0.50 4.50 14.02
C MET A 129 -0.06 3.91 15.29
N THR A 130 0.27 4.56 16.41
CA THR A 130 -0.27 4.20 17.73
C THR A 130 -1.03 5.40 18.26
N ALA A 131 -2.29 5.18 18.63
CA ALA A 131 -3.14 6.19 19.27
C ALA A 131 -3.50 5.74 20.68
N THR A 132 -3.11 6.55 21.67
CA THR A 132 -3.37 6.28 23.09
C THR A 132 -4.41 7.25 23.63
N ALA A 133 -5.55 6.72 24.06
CA ALA A 133 -6.61 7.45 24.74
C ALA A 133 -6.28 7.57 26.23
N GLU A 134 -5.64 8.67 26.64
CA GLU A 134 -5.20 8.86 28.03
C GLU A 134 -6.32 8.75 29.08
N ALA A 135 -7.54 9.16 28.73
CA ALA A 135 -8.68 9.11 29.66
C ALA A 135 -9.07 7.68 30.05
N SER A 136 -8.92 6.72 29.13
CA SER A 136 -9.24 5.30 29.37
C SER A 136 -8.01 4.40 29.47
N GLY A 137 -6.82 4.91 29.13
CA GLY A 137 -5.59 4.12 28.99
C GLY A 137 -5.60 3.17 27.78
N THR A 138 -6.59 3.27 26.88
CA THR A 138 -6.73 2.36 25.74
C THR A 138 -5.73 2.71 24.65
N VAL A 139 -5.03 1.71 24.14
CA VAL A 139 -4.06 1.84 23.04
C VAL A 139 -4.64 1.19 21.79
N TYR A 140 -4.56 1.90 20.68
CA TYR A 140 -4.95 1.42 19.36
C TYR A 140 -3.74 1.46 18.44
N ILE A 141 -3.44 0.36 17.78
CA ILE A 141 -2.31 0.24 16.85
C ILE A 141 -2.86 -0.02 15.45
N SER A 142 -2.24 0.59 14.45
CA SER A 142 -2.54 0.44 13.04
C SER A 142 -1.24 0.26 12.25
N VAL A 143 -1.25 -0.64 11.28
CA VAL A 143 -0.06 -1.07 10.53
C VAL A 143 -0.39 -1.05 9.05
N PHE A 144 0.38 -0.29 8.29
CA PHE A 144 0.11 -0.02 6.88
C PHE A 144 1.38 -0.30 6.04
N PRO A 145 1.42 -1.46 5.36
CA PRO A 145 2.51 -1.79 4.44
C PRO A 145 2.39 -0.98 3.15
N PHE A 146 3.51 -0.52 2.61
CA PHE A 146 3.59 0.18 1.33
C PHE A 146 4.92 -0.09 0.64
N SER A 147 4.99 0.16 -0.67
CA SER A 147 6.16 -0.06 -1.49
C SER A 147 6.70 1.23 -2.08
N VAL A 148 8.02 1.30 -2.29
CA VAL A 148 8.68 2.43 -2.94
C VAL A 148 9.55 1.91 -4.07
N GLY A 149 9.36 2.45 -5.28
CA GLY A 149 10.17 2.12 -6.45
C GLY A 149 10.04 0.68 -6.93
N LYS A 150 9.00 -0.05 -6.49
CA LYS A 150 8.69 -1.40 -6.97
C LYS A 150 7.61 -1.28 -8.04
N SER A 151 7.90 -1.71 -9.27
CA SER A 151 6.90 -1.86 -10.32
C SER A 151 6.44 -3.31 -10.42
N ASP A 152 5.13 -3.53 -10.54
CA ASP A 152 4.58 -4.87 -10.79
C ASP A 152 4.80 -5.30 -12.25
N LEU A 153 6.04 -5.66 -12.57
CA LEU A 153 6.41 -6.17 -13.89
C LEU A 153 5.77 -7.55 -14.16
N TRP A 154 5.45 -8.31 -13.11
CA TRP A 154 4.92 -9.67 -13.22
C TRP A 154 3.43 -9.68 -13.58
N GLY A 155 2.64 -8.74 -13.06
CA GLY A 155 1.24 -8.54 -13.44
C GLY A 155 1.07 -8.28 -14.94
N SER A 156 1.92 -7.42 -15.50
CA SER A 156 1.89 -7.09 -16.93
C SER A 156 2.35 -8.27 -17.80
N LEU A 157 3.38 -9.00 -17.37
CA LEU A 157 3.88 -10.17 -18.08
C LEU A 157 2.83 -11.30 -18.18
N LYS A 158 2.03 -11.51 -17.13
CA LYS A 158 0.93 -12.50 -17.14
C LYS A 158 -0.06 -12.24 -18.27
N TRP A 159 -0.45 -10.98 -18.49
CA TRP A 159 -1.37 -10.62 -19.58
C TRP A 159 -0.74 -10.80 -20.96
N VAL A 160 0.53 -10.43 -21.12
CA VAL A 160 1.26 -10.68 -22.37
C VAL A 160 1.32 -12.17 -22.68
N LEU A 161 1.64 -13.01 -21.69
CA LEU A 161 1.65 -14.46 -21.84
C LEU A 161 0.26 -15.03 -22.15
N ALA A 162 -0.80 -14.50 -21.52
CA ALA A 162 -2.17 -14.92 -21.81
C ALA A 162 -2.59 -14.60 -23.27
N VAL A 163 -2.26 -13.39 -23.76
CA VAL A 163 -2.52 -13.00 -25.14
C VAL A 163 -1.72 -13.85 -26.13
N LEU A 164 -0.44 -14.11 -25.84
CA LEU A 164 0.40 -14.98 -26.67
C LEU A 164 -0.13 -16.42 -26.70
N ALA A 165 -0.57 -16.95 -25.56
CA ALA A 165 -1.16 -18.29 -25.48
C ALA A 165 -2.48 -18.38 -26.27
N LEU A 166 -3.34 -17.35 -26.18
CA LEU A 166 -4.57 -17.26 -26.97
C LEU A 166 -4.28 -17.16 -28.47
N GLY A 167 -3.30 -16.35 -28.87
CA GLY A 167 -2.86 -16.24 -30.26
C GLY A 167 -2.30 -17.55 -30.81
N LEU A 168 -1.49 -18.27 -30.02
CA LEU A 168 -0.96 -19.58 -30.39
C LEU A 168 -2.08 -20.61 -30.52
N ALA A 169 -3.03 -20.64 -29.58
CA ALA A 169 -4.20 -21.51 -29.67
C ALA A 169 -5.01 -21.21 -30.94
N ALA A 170 -5.31 -19.94 -31.22
CA ALA A 170 -6.01 -19.54 -32.44
C ALA A 170 -5.27 -19.98 -33.70
N TYR A 171 -3.94 -19.89 -33.73
CA TYR A 171 -3.12 -20.35 -34.85
C TYR A 171 -3.17 -21.88 -35.04
N VAL A 172 -3.04 -22.65 -33.95
CA VAL A 172 -3.07 -24.12 -34.00
C VAL A 172 -4.46 -24.66 -34.37
N PHE A 173 -5.52 -24.03 -33.86
CA PHE A 173 -6.91 -24.41 -34.13
C PHE A 173 -7.49 -23.75 -35.38
N SER A 174 -6.74 -22.88 -36.07
CA SER A 174 -7.19 -22.30 -37.33
C SER A 174 -7.31 -23.40 -38.38
N PRO A 175 -8.48 -23.56 -39.03
CA PRO A 175 -8.65 -24.54 -40.08
C PRO A 175 -7.68 -24.19 -41.22
N LYS A 176 -6.71 -25.07 -41.48
CA LYS A 176 -5.81 -24.92 -42.62
C LYS A 176 -6.68 -24.89 -43.88
N ALA A 177 -6.72 -23.74 -44.56
CA ALA A 177 -7.45 -23.59 -45.80
C ALA A 177 -6.96 -24.65 -46.80
N GLY A 178 -7.81 -25.64 -47.10
CA GLY A 178 -7.54 -26.64 -48.13
C GLY A 178 -7.39 -25.98 -49.50
N PRO A 179 -6.66 -26.60 -50.44
CA PRO A 179 -6.44 -26.02 -51.76
C PRO A 179 -7.80 -25.76 -52.44
N ARG A 180 -8.02 -24.52 -52.89
CA ARG A 180 -9.20 -24.17 -53.67
C ARG A 180 -9.10 -24.89 -55.02
N SER A 181 -9.94 -25.91 -55.23
CA SER A 181 -10.06 -26.58 -56.53
C SER A 181 -10.43 -25.56 -57.62
N PRO A 182 -9.75 -25.55 -58.78
CA PRO A 182 -10.09 -24.63 -59.85
C PRO A 182 -11.47 -24.98 -60.40
N ALA A 183 -12.29 -23.96 -60.60
CA ALA A 183 -13.61 -24.09 -61.20
C ALA A 183 -13.46 -24.61 -62.65
N VAL A 184 -14.03 -25.79 -62.92
CA VAL A 184 -14.17 -26.29 -64.29
C VAL A 184 -15.25 -25.47 -64.97
N LEU A 185 -14.84 -24.61 -65.91
CA LEU A 185 -15.74 -23.93 -66.85
C LEU A 185 -16.38 -24.99 -67.75
N LYS A 186 -17.67 -25.26 -67.53
CA LYS A 186 -18.46 -26.12 -68.42
C LYS A 186 -18.98 -25.25 -69.57
N GLY A 187 -18.33 -25.35 -70.72
CA GLY A 187 -18.77 -24.70 -71.95
C GLY A 187 -19.93 -25.46 -72.59
N THR A 188 -20.99 -24.73 -72.92
CA THR A 188 -21.99 -25.03 -73.96
C THR A 188 -22.59 -23.71 -74.42
#